data_AF-A0A535LAN8-F1
#
_entry.id   AF-A0A535LAN8-F1
#
_cell.length_a   1.000
_cell.length_b   1.000
_cell.length_c   1.000
_cell.angle_alpha   90.00
_cell.angle_beta   90.00
_cell.angle_gamma   90.00
#
_symmetry.space_group_name_H-M   'P 1'
#
loop_
_entity.id
_entity.type
_entity.pdbx_description
1 polymer ?
#
loop_
_entity_poly.entity_id
_entity_poly.type
_entity_poly.pdbx_seq_one_letter_code
_entity_poly.pdbx_strand_id
1 'polypeptide(L)'
;MEAVTGVAAAARPSVISMLGDWWIPLSAGTALAIVTALPYVYGYLFQPHGQVFMGFFYLGDDANTYLAKMQQGWEGAWAWQNRYTTESSPAAYLFMFWLALGHVAALTHLPLIAVFHLARVAAAFALTGAAWLVIKHFIEDRAARLFAFWFLAIGLGMGYVIQALGHPVVFGNTTDTLDWRMPELTAFYSVLALPHFAWSGVFAALGIALTFIGVQRGDLRLGALAGLAWLGQASIHPQMPILMGGATLVAMLMRPPSRKGWMAGALAFAVPAPYILYAYFAFVGNPEVQRWTFHSKNALPPEGFSFLFAIAPQLLL
;
A
#
# COMPACT_ATOMS: atom_id res chain seq x y z
N MET A 1 -26.51 -61.40 -3.63
CA MET A 1 -26.06 -60.97 -4.97
C MET A 1 -27.18 -60.11 -5.51
N GLU A 2 -27.09 -58.81 -5.73
CA GLU A 2 -25.98 -57.88 -5.84
C GLU A 2 -26.57 -56.48 -5.55
N ALA A 3 -25.83 -55.68 -4.80
CA ALA A 3 -26.02 -54.24 -4.72
C ALA A 3 -24.73 -53.58 -5.22
N VAL A 4 -24.85 -52.30 -5.58
CA VAL A 4 -23.77 -51.36 -5.96
C VAL A 4 -23.29 -51.57 -7.41
N THR A 5 -23.44 -50.63 -8.35
CA THR A 5 -22.69 -49.37 -8.40
C THR A 5 -23.22 -48.47 -9.51
N GLY A 6 -23.68 -47.27 -9.15
CA GLY A 6 -23.90 -46.15 -10.06
C GLY A 6 -23.14 -44.95 -9.53
N VAL A 7 -21.82 -44.96 -9.66
CA VAL A 7 -21.00 -43.79 -9.34
C VAL A 7 -21.16 -42.80 -10.49
N ALA A 8 -22.06 -41.84 -10.31
CA ALA A 8 -22.13 -40.66 -11.16
C ALA A 8 -20.76 -39.97 -11.11
N ALA A 9 -20.07 -39.91 -12.25
CA ALA A 9 -18.82 -39.18 -12.37
C ALA A 9 -19.08 -37.70 -12.06
N ALA A 10 -18.56 -37.23 -10.92
CA ALA A 10 -18.58 -35.82 -10.58
C ALA A 10 -17.85 -35.04 -11.69
N ALA A 11 -18.59 -34.20 -12.41
CA ALA A 11 -18.02 -33.32 -13.43
C ALA A 11 -16.90 -32.48 -12.80
N ARG A 12 -15.72 -32.49 -13.41
CA ARG A 12 -14.60 -31.65 -12.96
C ARG A 12 -15.06 -30.19 -12.96
N PRO A 13 -14.92 -29.45 -11.85
CA PRO A 13 -15.24 -28.04 -11.84
C PRO A 13 -14.44 -27.32 -12.93
N SER A 14 -15.10 -26.49 -13.73
CA SER A 14 -14.40 -25.67 -14.73
C SER A 14 -13.41 -24.75 -14.01
N VAL A 15 -12.35 -24.31 -14.69
CA VAL A 15 -11.40 -23.32 -14.13
C VAL A 15 -12.15 -22.06 -13.63
N ILE A 16 -13.27 -21.74 -14.26
CA ILE A 16 -14.19 -20.66 -13.89
C ILE A 16 -14.87 -20.91 -12.53
N SER A 17 -15.26 -22.15 -12.20
CA SER A 17 -15.84 -22.46 -10.88
C SER A 17 -14.80 -22.57 -9.77
N MET A 18 -13.51 -22.80 -10.10
CA MET A 18 -12.40 -22.73 -9.13
C MET A 18 -12.00 -21.28 -8.79
N LEU A 19 -12.23 -20.33 -9.70
CA LEU A 19 -11.91 -18.91 -9.48
C LEU A 19 -12.96 -18.17 -8.61
N GLY A 20 -14.11 -18.78 -8.32
CA GLY A 20 -15.12 -18.26 -7.37
C GLY A 20 -15.36 -16.75 -7.52
N ASP A 21 -15.40 -16.02 -6.40
CA ASP A 21 -15.48 -14.55 -6.36
C ASP A 21 -14.13 -13.84 -6.60
N TRP A 22 -13.05 -14.56 -6.90
CA TRP A 22 -11.70 -14.02 -7.05
C TRP A 22 -11.36 -13.59 -8.47
N TRP A 23 -12.17 -13.94 -9.47
CA TRP A 23 -11.94 -13.46 -10.83
C TRP A 23 -12.00 -11.92 -10.93
N ILE A 24 -12.83 -11.26 -10.10
CA ILE A 24 -12.99 -9.79 -10.07
C ILE A 24 -11.67 -9.10 -9.70
N PRO A 25 -11.09 -9.32 -8.50
CA PRO A 25 -9.83 -8.67 -8.15
C PRO A 25 -8.67 -9.10 -9.05
N LEU A 26 -8.63 -10.34 -9.53
CA LEU A 26 -7.57 -10.78 -10.45
C LEU A 26 -7.66 -10.06 -11.81
N SER A 27 -8.87 -9.89 -12.34
CA SER A 27 -9.09 -9.17 -13.60
C SER A 27 -8.78 -7.68 -13.44
N ALA A 28 -9.22 -7.07 -12.33
CA ALA A 28 -8.90 -5.68 -12.02
C ALA A 28 -7.39 -5.48 -11.81
N GLY A 29 -6.72 -6.36 -11.08
CA GLY A 29 -5.27 -6.32 -10.88
C GLY A 29 -4.51 -6.45 -12.20
N THR A 30 -4.96 -7.33 -13.09
CA THR A 30 -4.42 -7.47 -14.46
C THR A 30 -4.60 -6.18 -15.25
N ALA A 31 -5.82 -5.62 -15.25
CA ALA A 31 -6.12 -4.38 -15.95
C ALA A 31 -5.27 -3.21 -15.42
N LEU A 32 -5.18 -3.05 -14.09
CA LEU A 32 -4.34 -2.03 -13.45
C LEU A 32 -2.87 -2.22 -13.81
N ALA A 33 -2.34 -3.44 -13.74
CA ALA A 33 -0.95 -3.73 -14.11
C ALA A 33 -0.65 -3.34 -15.56
N ILE A 34 -1.55 -3.66 -16.50
CA ILE A 34 -1.38 -3.33 -17.92
C ILE A 34 -1.48 -1.82 -18.12
N VAL A 35 -2.60 -1.21 -17.72
CA VAL A 35 -2.87 0.22 -17.98
C VAL A 35 -1.81 1.11 -17.35
N THR A 36 -1.37 0.81 -16.11
CA THR A 36 -0.33 1.60 -15.45
C THR A 36 1.07 1.30 -16.00
N ALA A 37 1.29 0.19 -16.72
CA ALA A 37 2.54 -0.10 -17.43
C ALA A 37 2.67 0.63 -18.77
N LEU A 38 1.56 0.90 -19.47
CA LEU A 38 1.55 1.57 -20.77
C LEU A 38 2.43 2.83 -20.85
N PRO A 39 2.30 3.83 -19.95
CA PRO A 39 3.11 5.05 -20.06
C PRO A 39 4.62 4.81 -19.85
N TYR A 40 5.00 3.81 -19.06
CA TYR A 40 6.41 3.43 -18.90
C TYR A 40 6.95 2.73 -20.13
N VAL A 41 6.19 1.79 -20.69
CA VAL A 41 6.55 1.10 -21.94
C VAL A 41 6.67 2.12 -23.08
N TYR A 42 5.73 3.06 -23.17
CA TYR A 42 5.81 4.17 -24.12
C TYR A 42 7.10 4.98 -23.94
N GLY A 43 7.46 5.35 -22.71
CA GLY A 43 8.71 6.06 -22.43
C GLY A 43 9.97 5.31 -22.88
N TYR A 44 9.98 3.97 -22.78
CA TYR A 44 11.08 3.15 -23.29
C TYR A 44 11.10 3.02 -24.82
N LEU A 45 9.93 2.95 -25.47
CA LEU A 45 9.83 2.77 -26.93
C LEU A 45 10.04 4.08 -27.72
N PHE A 46 9.69 5.23 -27.14
CA PHE A 46 9.66 6.52 -27.83
C PHE A 46 10.62 7.53 -27.19
N GLN A 47 11.88 7.14 -27.02
CA GLN A 47 12.93 8.01 -26.50
C GLN A 47 13.35 9.05 -27.55
N PRO A 48 13.43 10.36 -27.21
CA PRO A 48 13.97 11.37 -28.12
C PRO A 48 15.42 11.06 -28.51
N HIS A 49 15.82 11.45 -29.73
CA HIS A 49 17.20 11.25 -30.20
C HIS A 49 18.21 11.89 -29.22
N GLY A 50 19.19 11.10 -28.79
CA GLY A 50 20.24 11.53 -27.85
C GLY A 50 19.81 11.53 -26.37
N GLN A 51 18.62 11.04 -26.03
CA GLN A 51 18.14 10.92 -24.65
C GLN A 51 17.83 9.47 -24.28
N VAL A 52 17.89 9.15 -22.98
CA VAL A 52 17.55 7.83 -22.43
C VAL A 52 16.43 8.00 -21.40
N PHE A 53 15.38 7.20 -21.51
CA PHE A 53 14.33 7.17 -20.50
C PHE A 53 14.81 6.44 -19.26
N MET A 54 14.81 7.15 -18.12
CA MET A 54 15.34 6.66 -16.84
C MET A 54 14.37 5.72 -16.10
N GLY A 55 13.18 5.45 -16.66
CA GLY A 55 12.17 4.57 -16.05
C GLY A 55 11.13 5.30 -15.20
N PHE A 56 11.11 6.64 -15.22
CA PHE A 56 10.13 7.46 -14.50
C PHE A 56 9.61 8.58 -15.40
N PHE A 57 8.29 8.67 -15.53
CA PHE A 57 7.62 9.81 -16.19
C PHE A 57 6.79 10.64 -15.21
N TYR A 58 6.58 10.11 -14.00
CA TYR A 58 5.76 10.69 -12.94
C TYR A 58 6.56 10.67 -11.64
N LEU A 59 6.44 11.72 -10.81
CA LEU A 59 7.26 11.91 -9.59
C LEU A 59 8.77 11.75 -9.83
N GLY A 60 9.26 12.23 -10.98
CA GLY A 60 10.67 12.15 -11.37
C GLY A 60 11.61 12.81 -10.36
N ASP A 61 11.14 13.84 -9.66
CA ASP A 61 11.89 14.58 -8.63
C ASP A 61 12.29 13.68 -7.44
N ASP A 62 11.46 12.70 -7.08
CA ASP A 62 11.71 11.77 -5.97
C ASP A 62 12.23 10.40 -6.43
N ALA A 63 12.00 10.04 -7.70
CA ALA A 63 12.34 8.74 -8.26
C ALA A 63 13.76 8.25 -7.91
N ASN A 64 14.75 9.14 -8.08
CA ASN A 64 16.15 8.81 -7.85
C ASN A 64 16.47 8.53 -6.38
N THR A 65 15.73 9.13 -5.43
CA THR A 65 15.96 8.83 -4.01
C THR A 65 15.53 7.41 -3.64
N TYR A 66 14.57 6.82 -4.35
CA TYR A 66 14.17 5.43 -4.13
C TYR A 66 15.15 4.44 -4.75
N LEU A 67 15.63 4.72 -5.96
CA LEU A 67 16.72 3.92 -6.54
C LEU A 67 18.00 4.00 -5.71
N ALA A 68 18.35 5.16 -5.14
CA ALA A 68 19.49 5.28 -4.24
C ALA A 68 19.34 4.45 -2.96
N LYS A 69 18.12 4.29 -2.43
CA LYS A 69 17.83 3.40 -1.31
C LYS A 69 17.92 1.92 -1.74
N MET A 70 17.34 1.57 -2.89
CA MET A 70 17.49 0.21 -3.42
C MET A 70 18.96 -0.15 -3.70
N GLN A 71 19.76 0.80 -4.19
CA GLN A 71 21.18 0.62 -4.41
C GLN A 71 21.92 0.29 -3.10
N GLN A 72 21.57 0.92 -1.98
CA GLN A 72 22.13 0.57 -0.67
C GLN A 72 21.82 -0.88 -0.27
N GLY A 73 20.58 -1.32 -0.45
CA GLY A 73 20.19 -2.70 -0.20
C GLY A 73 20.92 -3.69 -1.13
N TRP A 74 21.10 -3.33 -2.40
CA TRP A 74 21.85 -4.13 -3.36
C TRP A 74 23.32 -4.30 -2.95
N GLU A 75 23.92 -3.25 -2.37
CA GLU A 75 25.27 -3.28 -1.80
C GLU A 75 25.35 -4.03 -0.45
N GLY A 76 24.22 -4.50 0.09
CA GLY A 76 24.16 -5.30 1.32
C GLY A 76 23.80 -4.52 2.59
N ALA A 77 23.49 -3.23 2.49
CA ALA A 77 23.19 -2.41 3.66
C ALA A 77 21.73 -2.55 4.13
N TRP A 78 21.55 -2.73 5.45
CA TRP A 78 20.24 -2.65 6.12
C TRP A 78 20.02 -1.33 6.86
N ALA A 79 21.05 -0.53 7.06
CA ALA A 79 20.93 0.83 7.59
C ALA A 79 20.93 1.82 6.43
N TRP A 80 19.89 2.65 6.36
CA TRP A 80 19.84 3.75 5.41
C TRP A 80 20.80 4.86 5.80
N GLN A 81 21.45 5.41 4.78
CA GLN A 81 22.21 6.67 4.81
C GLN A 81 21.74 7.55 3.66
N ASN A 82 21.68 8.86 3.85
CA ASN A 82 21.31 9.79 2.79
C ASN A 82 22.51 10.04 1.86
N ARG A 83 22.48 9.43 0.68
CA ARG A 83 23.52 9.62 -0.36
C ARG A 83 23.55 11.01 -0.99
N TYR A 84 22.63 11.90 -0.61
CA TYR A 84 22.56 13.27 -1.11
C TYR A 84 23.17 14.29 -0.15
N THR A 85 23.89 13.84 0.87
CA THR A 85 24.70 14.70 1.76
C THR A 85 26.06 14.06 2.02
N THR A 86 27.06 14.87 2.32
CA THR A 86 28.40 14.43 2.77
C THR A 86 28.50 14.36 4.30
N GLU A 87 27.45 14.75 5.00
CA GLU A 87 27.41 14.72 6.47
C GLU A 87 27.26 13.29 6.98
N SER A 88 27.99 12.96 8.04
CA SER A 88 27.85 11.66 8.70
C SER A 88 26.69 11.69 9.69
N SER A 89 25.94 10.59 9.75
CA SER A 89 24.85 10.40 10.70
C SER A 89 24.90 8.99 11.31
N PRO A 90 24.36 8.78 12.52
CA PRO A 90 24.14 7.44 13.05
C PRO A 90 23.26 6.59 12.11
N ALA A 91 23.43 5.27 12.17
CA ALA A 91 22.63 4.33 11.38
C ALA A 91 21.12 4.54 11.58
N ALA A 92 20.39 4.67 10.47
CA ALA A 92 18.94 4.79 10.46
C ALA A 92 18.31 3.56 9.79
N TYR A 93 17.63 2.72 10.56
CA TYR A 93 16.89 1.56 10.05
C TYR A 93 15.50 1.99 9.53
N LEU A 94 15.48 2.89 8.55
CA LEU A 94 14.28 3.38 7.85
C LEU A 94 14.30 2.96 6.39
N PHE A 95 13.14 3.09 5.72
CA PHE A 95 12.98 2.71 4.30
C PHE A 95 13.27 1.24 4.00
N MET A 96 12.98 0.37 4.97
CA MET A 96 13.26 -1.07 4.90
C MET A 96 12.65 -1.72 3.65
N PHE A 97 11.47 -1.27 3.22
CA PHE A 97 10.86 -1.73 1.97
C PHE A 97 11.78 -1.56 0.76
N TRP A 98 12.42 -0.39 0.62
CA TRP A 98 13.30 -0.10 -0.51
C TRP A 98 14.64 -0.84 -0.41
N LEU A 99 15.22 -0.94 0.79
CA LEU A 99 16.44 -1.73 1.02
C LEU A 99 16.19 -3.21 0.71
N ALA A 100 15.04 -3.76 1.14
CA ALA A 100 14.65 -5.13 0.82
C ALA A 100 14.53 -5.37 -0.70
N LEU A 101 13.93 -4.44 -1.47
CA LEU A 101 13.93 -4.54 -2.93
C LEU A 101 15.33 -4.48 -3.54
N GLY A 102 16.25 -3.74 -2.92
CA GLY A 102 17.68 -3.75 -3.25
C GLY A 102 18.31 -5.14 -3.08
N HIS A 103 18.09 -5.77 -1.93
CA HIS A 103 18.55 -7.15 -1.69
C HIS A 103 17.95 -8.14 -2.69
N VAL A 104 16.66 -8.01 -3.03
CA VAL A 104 16.02 -8.81 -4.08
C VAL A 104 16.74 -8.63 -5.41
N ALA A 105 17.09 -7.40 -5.79
CA ALA A 105 17.85 -7.15 -7.01
C ALA A 105 19.25 -7.79 -6.98
N ALA A 106 19.95 -7.76 -5.84
CA ALA A 106 21.24 -8.41 -5.70
C ALA A 106 21.14 -9.94 -5.84
N LEU A 107 20.13 -10.55 -5.21
CA LEU A 107 19.90 -12.00 -5.24
C LEU A 107 19.45 -12.51 -6.62
N THR A 108 18.63 -11.72 -7.32
CA THR A 108 18.09 -12.10 -8.63
C THR A 108 18.97 -11.66 -9.81
N HIS A 109 20.01 -10.86 -9.54
CA HIS A 109 20.84 -10.20 -10.55
C HIS A 109 20.06 -9.34 -11.55
N LEU A 110 18.86 -8.89 -11.19
CA LEU A 110 18.05 -7.99 -12.01
C LEU A 110 18.48 -6.53 -11.80
N PRO A 111 18.41 -5.68 -12.84
CA PRO A 111 18.59 -4.25 -12.67
C PRO A 111 17.59 -3.67 -11.66
N LEU A 112 18.01 -2.69 -10.85
CA LEU A 112 17.15 -2.06 -9.83
C LEU A 112 15.83 -1.57 -10.41
N ILE A 113 15.87 -0.95 -11.59
CA ILE A 113 14.67 -0.43 -12.27
C ILE A 113 13.69 -1.54 -12.68
N ALA A 114 14.19 -2.73 -13.03
CA ALA A 114 13.35 -3.88 -13.32
C ALA A 114 12.65 -4.36 -12.04
N VAL A 115 13.38 -4.49 -10.93
CA VAL A 115 12.80 -4.88 -9.63
C VAL A 115 11.78 -3.85 -9.13
N PHE A 116 12.04 -2.56 -9.35
CA PHE A 116 11.10 -1.48 -9.06
C PHE A 116 9.77 -1.68 -9.82
N HIS A 117 9.82 -1.92 -11.14
CA HIS A 117 8.59 -2.11 -11.93
C HIS A 117 7.91 -3.45 -11.65
N LEU A 118 8.66 -4.50 -11.35
CA LEU A 118 8.09 -5.78 -10.89
C LEU A 118 7.36 -5.61 -9.56
N ALA A 119 7.93 -4.87 -8.60
CA ALA A 119 7.27 -4.57 -7.34
C ALA A 119 5.95 -3.80 -7.56
N ARG A 120 5.92 -2.90 -8.54
CA ARG A 120 4.73 -2.13 -8.91
C ARG A 120 3.64 -3.00 -9.55
N VAL A 121 4.01 -3.86 -10.49
CA VAL A 121 3.09 -4.82 -11.12
C VAL A 121 2.55 -5.80 -10.08
N ALA A 122 3.41 -6.34 -9.21
CA ALA A 122 3.00 -7.22 -8.12
C ALA A 122 2.03 -6.52 -7.16
N ALA A 123 2.25 -5.23 -6.87
CA ALA A 123 1.37 -4.45 -6.02
C ALA A 123 -0.05 -4.32 -6.60
N ALA A 124 -0.22 -4.27 -7.93
CA ALA A 124 -1.54 -4.21 -8.56
C ALA A 124 -2.42 -5.42 -8.19
N PHE A 125 -1.84 -6.63 -8.24
CA PHE A 125 -2.54 -7.86 -7.85
C PHE A 125 -2.73 -7.96 -6.35
N ALA A 126 -1.69 -7.63 -5.58
CA ALA A 126 -1.75 -7.70 -4.13
C ALA A 126 -2.78 -6.73 -3.56
N LEU A 127 -2.84 -5.49 -4.08
CA LEU A 127 -3.72 -4.44 -3.57
C LEU A 127 -5.18 -4.75 -3.88
N THR A 128 -5.49 -5.16 -5.12
CA THR A 128 -6.84 -5.57 -5.50
C THR A 128 -7.30 -6.80 -4.73
N GLY A 129 -6.42 -7.78 -4.53
CA GLY A 129 -6.71 -8.95 -3.71
C GLY A 129 -6.96 -8.62 -2.23
N ALA A 130 -6.10 -7.79 -1.63
CA ALA A 130 -6.23 -7.38 -0.23
C ALA A 130 -7.47 -6.49 0.00
N ALA A 131 -7.76 -5.57 -0.91
CA ALA A 131 -8.98 -4.76 -0.88
C ALA A 131 -10.23 -5.65 -0.95
N TRP A 132 -10.26 -6.65 -1.85
CA TRP A 132 -11.37 -7.58 -1.97
C TRP A 132 -11.59 -8.43 -0.71
N LEU A 133 -10.51 -8.81 -0.01
CA LEU A 133 -10.60 -9.51 1.28
C LEU A 133 -11.28 -8.64 2.34
N VAL A 134 -10.86 -7.40 2.49
CA VAL A 134 -11.44 -6.45 3.45
C VAL A 134 -12.91 -6.18 3.11
N ILE A 135 -13.20 -5.85 1.85
CA ILE A 135 -14.56 -5.52 1.38
C ILE A 135 -15.53 -6.68 1.64
N LYS A 136 -15.14 -7.93 1.31
CA LYS A 136 -15.99 -9.10 1.59
C LYS A 136 -16.19 -9.37 3.07
N HIS A 137 -15.25 -8.96 3.91
CA HIS A 137 -15.35 -9.15 5.36
C HIS A 137 -16.40 -8.22 5.98
N PHE A 138 -16.54 -6.98 5.48
CA PHE A 138 -17.41 -5.97 6.08
C PHE A 138 -18.74 -5.77 5.37
N ILE A 139 -18.77 -5.93 4.05
CA ILE A 139 -19.97 -5.71 3.25
C ILE A 139 -20.55 -7.06 2.91
N GLU A 140 -21.83 -7.31 3.16
CA GLU A 140 -22.50 -8.58 2.82
C GLU A 140 -23.12 -8.54 1.41
N ASP A 141 -23.76 -7.41 1.08
CA ASP A 141 -24.44 -7.22 -0.20
C ASP A 141 -23.45 -7.22 -1.38
N ARG A 142 -23.79 -7.98 -2.43
CA ARG A 142 -22.91 -8.16 -3.59
C ARG A 142 -22.78 -6.88 -4.41
N ALA A 143 -23.85 -6.12 -4.58
CA ALA A 143 -23.80 -4.89 -5.37
C ALA A 143 -22.94 -3.83 -4.65
N ALA A 144 -23.12 -3.68 -3.34
CA ALA A 144 -22.32 -2.80 -2.49
C ALA A 144 -20.84 -3.22 -2.47
N ARG A 145 -20.52 -4.51 -2.43
CA ARG A 145 -19.13 -5.00 -2.56
C ARG A 145 -18.50 -4.58 -3.88
N LEU A 146 -19.21 -4.79 -4.99
CA LEU A 146 -18.72 -4.45 -6.32
C LEU A 146 -18.53 -2.94 -6.46
N PHE A 147 -19.50 -2.16 -5.97
CA PHE A 147 -19.42 -0.71 -5.94
C PHE A 147 -18.18 -0.26 -5.15
N ALA A 148 -18.04 -0.68 -3.89
CA ALA A 148 -16.92 -0.31 -3.03
C ALA A 148 -15.57 -0.72 -3.64
N PHE A 149 -15.51 -1.89 -4.26
CA PHE A 149 -14.29 -2.40 -4.90
C PHE A 149 -13.87 -1.54 -6.09
N TRP A 150 -14.78 -1.27 -7.03
CA TRP A 150 -14.46 -0.46 -8.20
C TRP A 150 -14.23 1.01 -7.83
N PHE A 151 -14.96 1.50 -6.85
CA PHE A 151 -14.76 2.83 -6.32
C PHE A 151 -13.38 2.99 -5.66
N LEU A 152 -12.90 2.01 -4.88
CA LEU A 152 -11.53 1.98 -4.39
C LEU A 152 -10.50 1.86 -5.54
N ALA A 153 -10.81 1.04 -6.54
CA ALA A 153 -9.88 0.74 -7.62
C ALA A 153 -9.59 1.95 -8.52
N ILE A 154 -10.64 2.70 -8.89
CA ILE A 154 -10.59 3.75 -9.94
C ILE A 154 -11.37 5.02 -9.59
N GLY A 155 -11.97 5.11 -8.40
CA GLY A 155 -12.70 6.32 -7.98
C GLY A 155 -11.77 7.53 -7.94
N LEU A 156 -12.32 8.71 -8.19
CA LEU A 156 -11.60 9.97 -8.11
C LEU A 156 -12.25 10.85 -7.07
N GLY A 157 -11.46 11.72 -6.44
CA GLY A 157 -11.98 12.79 -5.60
C GLY A 157 -12.66 13.88 -6.44
N MET A 158 -13.07 14.96 -5.77
CA MET A 158 -13.66 16.14 -6.42
C MET A 158 -12.64 17.23 -6.74
N GLY A 159 -11.34 16.91 -6.86
CA GLY A 159 -10.30 17.90 -7.18
C GLY A 159 -10.52 18.59 -8.52
N TYR A 160 -11.16 17.93 -9.48
CA TYR A 160 -11.54 18.57 -10.74
C TYR A 160 -12.47 19.78 -10.56
N VAL A 161 -13.28 19.81 -9.50
CA VAL A 161 -14.12 20.97 -9.15
C VAL A 161 -13.25 22.11 -8.65
N ILE A 162 -12.29 21.83 -7.76
CA ILE A 162 -11.31 22.81 -7.28
C ILE A 162 -10.51 23.39 -8.46
N GLN A 163 -10.06 22.52 -9.37
CA GLN A 163 -9.34 22.92 -10.58
C GLN A 163 -10.20 23.82 -11.49
N ALA A 164 -11.45 23.45 -11.74
CA ALA A 164 -12.37 24.20 -12.60
C ALA A 164 -12.71 25.58 -12.03
N LEU A 165 -12.75 25.70 -10.70
CA LEU A 165 -12.96 26.96 -9.98
C LEU A 165 -11.69 27.82 -9.86
N GLY A 166 -10.55 27.35 -10.39
CA GLY A 166 -9.30 28.09 -10.39
C GLY A 166 -8.63 28.18 -9.02
N HIS A 167 -8.70 27.11 -8.22
CA HIS A 167 -8.13 27.05 -6.86
C HIS A 167 -8.62 28.18 -5.96
N PRO A 168 -9.94 28.24 -5.67
CA PRO A 168 -10.51 29.30 -4.84
C PRO A 168 -9.85 29.38 -3.47
N VAL A 169 -9.79 30.59 -2.91
CA VAL A 169 -9.34 30.79 -1.53
C VAL A 169 -10.52 30.56 -0.59
N VAL A 170 -10.40 29.59 0.31
CA VAL A 170 -11.41 29.23 1.29
C VAL A 170 -10.83 29.38 2.69
N PHE A 171 -11.48 30.17 3.55
CA PHE A 171 -10.99 30.51 4.89
C PHE A 171 -9.53 31.04 4.90
N GLY A 172 -9.16 31.82 3.89
CA GLY A 172 -7.82 32.40 3.77
C GLY A 172 -6.73 31.46 3.22
N ASN A 173 -7.07 30.22 2.87
CA ASN A 173 -6.13 29.26 2.28
C ASN A 173 -6.50 28.99 0.82
N THR A 174 -5.52 29.01 -0.07
CA THR A 174 -5.69 28.54 -1.46
C THR A 174 -5.98 27.05 -1.45
N THR A 175 -7.01 26.62 -2.17
CA THR A 175 -7.39 25.21 -2.26
C THR A 175 -6.47 24.42 -3.18
N ASP A 176 -6.22 23.15 -2.83
CA ASP A 176 -5.37 22.22 -3.58
C ASP A 176 -6.15 21.00 -4.12
N THR A 177 -5.68 20.39 -5.19
CA THR A 177 -6.25 19.17 -5.80
C THR A 177 -5.59 17.94 -5.19
N LEU A 178 -5.89 17.65 -3.92
CA LEU A 178 -5.18 16.60 -3.17
C LEU A 178 -5.30 15.21 -3.81
N ASP A 179 -6.45 14.88 -4.40
CA ASP A 179 -6.71 13.66 -5.16
C ASP A 179 -5.86 13.51 -6.43
N TRP A 180 -5.22 14.58 -6.90
CA TRP A 180 -4.31 14.55 -8.05
C TRP A 180 -2.83 14.37 -7.65
N ARG A 181 -2.51 14.56 -6.37
CA ARG A 181 -1.15 14.53 -5.83
C ARG A 181 -0.91 13.51 -4.71
N MET A 182 -1.96 12.89 -4.17
CA MET A 182 -1.89 11.85 -3.13
C MET A 182 -2.20 10.48 -3.74
N PRO A 183 -1.18 9.69 -4.10
CA PRO A 183 -1.35 8.36 -4.69
C PRO A 183 -2.21 7.39 -3.88
N GLU A 184 -2.27 7.59 -2.56
CA GLU A 184 -2.93 6.71 -1.60
C GLU A 184 -4.46 6.71 -1.70
N LEU A 185 -5.06 7.67 -2.42
CA LEU A 185 -6.51 7.81 -2.49
C LEU A 185 -7.20 6.80 -3.43
N THR A 186 -6.46 6.19 -4.35
CA THR A 186 -7.01 5.25 -5.34
C THR A 186 -6.00 4.15 -5.66
N ALA A 187 -6.47 2.92 -5.92
CA ALA A 187 -5.55 1.84 -6.28
C ALA A 187 -4.84 2.12 -7.61
N PHE A 188 -5.56 2.67 -8.60
CA PHE A 188 -4.98 3.09 -9.86
C PHE A 188 -3.80 4.02 -9.66
N TYR A 189 -3.97 5.08 -8.87
CA TYR A 189 -2.93 6.08 -8.68
C TYR A 189 -1.76 5.55 -7.84
N SER A 190 -2.03 4.78 -6.79
CA SER A 190 -1.02 4.09 -5.99
C SER A 190 -0.13 3.17 -6.84
N VAL A 191 -0.72 2.38 -7.74
CA VAL A 191 0.00 1.47 -8.64
C VAL A 191 0.72 2.26 -9.74
N LEU A 192 0.14 3.34 -10.24
CA LEU A 192 0.76 4.18 -11.26
C LEU A 192 2.03 4.85 -10.74
N ALA A 193 1.97 5.44 -9.54
CA ALA A 193 2.99 6.34 -9.01
C ALA A 193 4.26 5.61 -8.53
N LEU A 194 4.23 5.00 -7.34
CA LEU A 194 5.38 4.37 -6.72
C LEU A 194 4.93 3.10 -5.98
N PRO A 195 5.67 1.97 -6.08
CA PRO A 195 5.23 0.68 -5.54
C PRO A 195 4.96 0.71 -4.03
N HIS A 196 5.68 1.52 -3.25
CA HIS A 196 5.49 1.57 -1.81
C HIS A 196 4.11 2.08 -1.38
N PHE A 197 3.46 2.96 -2.14
CA PHE A 197 2.09 3.41 -1.84
C PHE A 197 1.10 2.24 -1.96
N ALA A 198 1.17 1.51 -3.06
CA ALA A 198 0.32 0.34 -3.28
C ALA A 198 0.60 -0.77 -2.26
N TRP A 199 1.87 -1.07 -1.98
CA TRP A 199 2.25 -2.05 -0.95
C TRP A 199 1.86 -1.60 0.46
N SER A 200 1.87 -0.30 0.74
CA SER A 200 1.35 0.22 2.00
C SER A 200 -0.15 -0.10 2.16
N GLY A 201 -0.94 0.16 1.10
CA GLY A 201 -2.36 -0.23 1.08
C GLY A 201 -2.58 -1.72 1.26
N VAL A 202 -1.74 -2.57 0.64
CA VAL A 202 -1.78 -4.04 0.82
C VAL A 202 -1.57 -4.41 2.28
N PHE A 203 -0.50 -3.93 2.89
CA PHE A 203 -0.14 -4.28 4.26
C PHE A 203 -1.17 -3.76 5.27
N ALA A 204 -1.73 -2.57 5.06
CA ALA A 204 -2.83 -2.06 5.86
C ALA A 204 -4.08 -2.94 5.74
N ALA A 205 -4.52 -3.25 4.52
CA ALA A 205 -5.70 -4.08 4.29
C ALA A 205 -5.55 -5.49 4.88
N LEU A 206 -4.40 -6.13 4.69
CA LEU A 206 -4.10 -7.43 5.28
C LEU A 206 -3.99 -7.35 6.81
N GLY A 207 -3.34 -6.31 7.35
CA GLY A 207 -3.24 -6.07 8.79
C GLY A 207 -4.63 -5.98 9.43
N ILE A 208 -5.54 -5.20 8.85
CA ILE A 208 -6.93 -5.07 9.30
C ILE A 208 -7.66 -6.41 9.21
N ALA A 209 -7.70 -7.01 8.01
CA ALA A 209 -8.47 -8.23 7.77
C ALA A 209 -8.00 -9.40 8.65
N LEU A 210 -6.69 -9.64 8.71
CA LEU A 210 -6.12 -10.73 9.49
C LEU A 210 -6.25 -10.49 11.00
N THR A 211 -6.18 -9.24 11.47
CA THR A 211 -6.45 -8.91 12.87
C THR A 211 -7.88 -9.31 13.21
N PHE A 212 -8.87 -8.86 12.45
CA PHE A 212 -10.28 -9.19 12.75
C PHE A 212 -10.59 -10.68 12.63
N ILE A 213 -10.12 -11.35 11.58
CA ILE A 213 -10.35 -12.79 11.41
C ILE A 213 -9.66 -13.58 12.53
N GLY A 214 -8.41 -13.23 12.87
CA GLY A 214 -7.65 -13.87 13.95
C GLY A 214 -8.31 -13.67 15.31
N VAL A 215 -8.79 -12.45 15.58
CA VAL A 215 -9.51 -12.09 16.81
C VAL A 215 -10.84 -12.85 16.93
N GLN A 216 -11.63 -12.92 15.85
CA GLN A 216 -12.90 -13.65 15.82
C GLN A 216 -12.70 -15.16 16.04
N ARG A 217 -11.65 -15.74 15.44
CA ARG A 217 -11.34 -17.17 15.56
C ARG A 217 -10.55 -17.54 16.81
N GLY A 218 -9.97 -16.56 17.50
CA GLY A 218 -9.00 -16.79 18.57
C GLY A 218 -7.72 -17.50 18.08
N ASP A 219 -7.32 -17.24 16.84
CA ASP A 219 -6.17 -17.89 16.19
C ASP A 219 -4.92 -17.01 16.26
N LEU A 220 -3.95 -17.46 17.06
CA LEU A 220 -2.68 -16.75 17.25
C LEU A 220 -1.82 -16.73 15.99
N ARG A 221 -1.95 -17.70 15.08
CA ARG A 221 -1.20 -17.69 13.81
C ARG A 221 -1.67 -16.55 12.93
N LEU A 222 -2.98 -16.33 12.86
CA LEU A 222 -3.55 -15.18 12.15
C LEU A 222 -3.18 -13.86 12.83
N GLY A 223 -3.13 -13.82 14.17
CA GLY A 223 -2.60 -12.68 14.92
C GLY A 223 -1.14 -12.37 14.57
N ALA A 224 -0.28 -13.39 14.47
CA ALA A 224 1.12 -13.23 14.07
C ALA A 224 1.25 -12.72 12.63
N LEU A 225 0.48 -13.30 11.69
CA LEU A 225 0.47 -12.86 10.29
C LEU A 225 -0.06 -11.43 10.14
N ALA A 226 -1.07 -11.05 10.92
CA ALA A 226 -1.54 -9.68 11.00
C ALA A 226 -0.44 -8.74 11.51
N GLY A 227 0.31 -9.17 12.52
CA GLY A 227 1.47 -8.43 13.03
C GLY A 227 2.57 -8.25 12.00
N LEU A 228 2.86 -9.28 11.20
CA LEU A 228 3.81 -9.16 10.09
C LEU A 228 3.31 -8.21 9.00
N ALA A 229 2.01 -8.21 8.69
CA ALA A 229 1.43 -7.23 7.78
C ALA A 229 1.55 -5.81 8.34
N TRP A 230 1.23 -5.59 9.63
CA TRP A 230 1.43 -4.29 10.28
C TRP A 230 2.91 -3.87 10.33
N LEU A 231 3.84 -4.81 10.49
CA LEU A 231 5.27 -4.53 10.41
C LEU A 231 5.69 -4.14 8.99
N GLY A 232 5.16 -4.82 7.97
CA GLY A 232 5.32 -4.43 6.57
C GLY A 232 4.81 -3.01 6.31
N GLN A 233 3.66 -2.66 6.88
CA GLN A 233 3.12 -1.31 6.82
C GLN A 233 4.02 -0.29 7.52
N ALA A 234 4.49 -0.62 8.73
CA ALA A 234 5.39 0.22 9.51
C ALA A 234 6.71 0.48 8.77
N SER A 235 7.21 -0.53 8.03
CA SER A 235 8.45 -0.47 7.24
C SER A 235 8.43 0.56 6.11
N ILE A 236 7.22 0.98 5.70
CA ILE A 236 6.97 2.01 4.67
C ILE A 236 6.56 3.31 5.36
N HIS A 237 5.51 3.26 6.19
CA HIS A 237 4.97 4.40 6.91
C HIS A 237 4.76 4.05 8.39
N PRO A 238 5.75 4.32 9.26
CA PRO A 238 5.72 3.87 10.67
C PRO A 238 4.56 4.46 11.48
N GLN A 239 4.00 5.59 11.06
CA GLN A 239 2.83 6.22 11.68
C GLN A 239 1.49 5.55 11.33
N MET A 240 1.38 4.89 10.17
CA MET A 240 0.09 4.37 9.69
C MET A 240 -0.48 3.21 10.51
N PRO A 241 0.33 2.26 11.03
CA PRO A 241 -0.18 1.25 11.96
C PRO A 241 -0.74 1.83 13.25
N ILE A 242 -0.29 3.03 13.69
CA ILE A 242 -0.87 3.69 14.85
C ILE A 242 -2.30 4.16 14.54
N LEU A 243 -2.49 4.84 13.41
CA LEU A 243 -3.80 5.37 13.02
C LEU A 243 -4.80 4.25 12.66
N MET A 244 -4.42 3.38 11.72
CA MET A 244 -5.30 2.32 11.22
C MET A 244 -5.42 1.15 12.21
N GLY A 245 -4.33 0.81 12.89
CA GLY A 245 -4.34 -0.18 13.98
C GLY A 245 -5.08 0.35 15.20
N GLY A 246 -5.00 1.65 15.50
CA GLY A 246 -5.80 2.30 16.54
C GLY A 246 -7.30 2.21 16.25
N ALA A 247 -7.73 2.50 15.02
CA ALA A 247 -9.13 2.30 14.61
C ALA A 247 -9.56 0.83 14.72
N THR A 248 -8.69 -0.11 14.34
CA THR A 248 -8.91 -1.56 14.49
C THR A 248 -9.08 -1.95 15.96
N LEU A 249 -8.24 -1.42 16.86
CA LEU A 249 -8.32 -1.64 18.30
C LEU A 249 -9.60 -1.05 18.89
N VAL A 250 -10.00 0.15 18.49
CA VAL A 250 -11.28 0.76 18.91
C VAL A 250 -12.45 -0.14 18.50
N ALA A 251 -12.47 -0.65 17.27
CA ALA A 251 -13.50 -1.59 16.83
C ALA A 251 -13.52 -2.89 17.67
N MET A 252 -12.35 -3.40 18.07
CA MET A 252 -12.25 -4.55 19.00
C MET A 252 -12.77 -4.20 20.40
N LEU A 253 -12.53 -2.98 20.90
CA LEU A 253 -13.05 -2.53 22.20
C LEU A 253 -14.57 -2.35 22.17
N MET A 254 -15.12 -1.90 21.04
CA MET A 254 -16.58 -1.78 20.84
C MET A 254 -17.27 -3.14 20.70
N ARG A 255 -16.55 -4.17 20.23
CA ARG A 255 -17.03 -5.55 20.13
C ARG A 255 -16.02 -6.51 20.77
N PRO A 256 -15.95 -6.56 22.11
CA PRO A 256 -14.91 -7.28 22.82
C PRO A 256 -14.82 -8.76 22.41
N PRO A 257 -13.66 -9.24 21.97
CA PRO A 257 -13.49 -10.64 21.60
C PRO A 257 -13.30 -11.55 22.82
N SER A 258 -13.25 -12.86 22.55
CA SER A 258 -12.85 -13.85 23.54
C SER A 258 -11.43 -13.61 24.07
N ARG A 259 -11.04 -14.25 25.19
CA ARG A 259 -9.66 -14.17 25.72
C ARG A 259 -8.60 -14.54 24.67
N LYS A 260 -8.83 -15.60 23.90
CA LYS A 260 -7.92 -16.01 22.81
C LYS A 260 -7.91 -14.97 21.67
N GLY A 261 -9.05 -14.34 21.40
CA GLY A 261 -9.13 -13.23 20.44
C GLY A 261 -8.33 -12.01 20.90
N TRP A 262 -8.39 -11.65 22.18
CA TRP A 262 -7.53 -10.62 22.76
C TRP A 262 -6.04 -10.96 22.62
N MET A 263 -5.65 -12.22 22.85
CA MET A 263 -4.27 -12.66 22.64
C MET A 263 -3.84 -12.54 21.17
N ALA A 264 -4.70 -12.91 20.22
CA ALA A 264 -4.42 -12.78 18.79
C ALA A 264 -4.27 -11.31 18.37
N GLY A 265 -5.16 -10.43 18.84
CA GLY A 265 -5.06 -8.99 18.59
C GLY A 265 -3.84 -8.35 19.27
N ALA A 266 -3.54 -8.74 20.51
CA ALA A 266 -2.33 -8.29 21.20
C ALA A 266 -1.07 -8.68 20.41
N LEU A 267 -1.01 -9.90 19.87
CA LEU A 267 0.10 -10.33 19.02
C LEU A 267 0.19 -9.51 17.73
N ALA A 268 -0.95 -9.20 17.09
CA ALA A 268 -0.99 -8.37 15.89
C ALA A 268 -0.40 -6.97 16.12
N PHE A 269 -0.63 -6.37 17.29
CA PHE A 269 -0.08 -5.04 17.61
C PHE A 269 1.31 -5.09 18.25
N ALA A 270 1.67 -6.16 18.94
CA ALA A 270 2.97 -6.31 19.59
C ALA A 270 4.11 -6.51 18.58
N VAL A 271 3.88 -7.22 17.47
CA VAL A 271 4.91 -7.47 16.43
C VAL A 271 5.49 -6.19 15.81
N PRO A 272 4.68 -5.21 15.35
CA PRO A 272 5.23 -3.97 14.79
C PRO A 272 5.71 -2.97 15.85
N ALA A 273 5.29 -3.10 17.11
CA ALA A 273 5.53 -2.09 18.15
C ALA A 273 7.03 -1.75 18.37
N PRO A 274 7.97 -2.72 18.45
CA PRO A 274 9.39 -2.39 18.58
C PRO A 274 9.92 -1.56 17.42
N TYR A 275 9.51 -1.85 16.19
CA TYR A 275 9.95 -1.11 15.01
C TYR A 275 9.33 0.29 14.96
N ILE A 276 8.05 0.43 15.30
CA ILE A 276 7.38 1.73 15.40
C ILE A 276 8.07 2.62 16.45
N LEU A 277 8.38 2.05 17.63
CA LEU A 277 9.07 2.76 18.69
C LEU A 277 10.49 3.16 18.28
N TYR A 278 11.22 2.26 17.63
CA TYR A 278 12.52 2.57 17.03
C TYR A 278 12.42 3.72 16.02
N ALA A 279 11.47 3.63 15.08
CA ALA A 279 11.27 4.65 14.06
C ALA A 279 10.97 6.01 14.70
N TYR A 280 10.11 6.05 15.72
CA TYR A 280 9.87 7.27 16.50
C TYR A 280 11.17 7.86 17.08
N PHE A 281 12.00 7.04 17.74
CA PHE A 281 13.29 7.51 18.26
C PHE A 281 14.26 7.95 17.15
N ALA A 282 14.25 7.31 15.99
CA ALA A 282 15.02 7.76 14.84
C ALA A 282 14.54 9.15 14.35
N PHE A 283 13.23 9.38 14.27
CA PHE A 283 12.67 10.68 13.87
C PHE A 283 12.99 11.82 14.85
N VAL A 284 13.08 11.54 16.16
CA VAL A 284 13.37 12.58 17.16
C VAL A 284 14.85 12.68 17.57
N GLY A 285 15.67 11.68 17.24
CA GLY A 285 17.05 11.57 17.73
C GLY A 285 18.13 11.48 16.64
N ASN A 286 17.77 11.20 15.39
CA ASN A 286 18.73 11.14 14.29
C ASN A 286 18.75 12.47 13.50
N PRO A 287 19.86 13.23 13.51
CA PRO A 287 19.94 14.55 12.88
C PRO A 287 19.63 14.52 11.37
N GLU A 288 20.06 13.48 10.67
CA GLU A 288 19.82 13.32 9.24
C GLU A 288 18.36 13.02 8.94
N VAL A 289 17.73 12.14 9.74
CA VAL A 289 16.29 11.85 9.61
C VAL A 289 15.47 13.11 9.88
N GLN A 290 15.84 13.92 10.87
CA GLN A 290 15.19 15.19 11.15
C GLN A 290 15.31 16.18 10.00
N ARG A 291 16.51 16.37 9.45
CA ARG A 291 16.76 17.26 8.31
C ARG A 291 16.04 16.79 7.06
N TRP A 292 16.05 15.48 6.80
CA TRP A 292 15.29 14.87 5.71
C TRP A 292 13.79 15.14 5.87
N THR A 293 13.25 14.96 7.08
CA THR A 293 11.83 15.20 7.38
C THR A 293 11.45 16.68 7.25
N PHE A 294 12.33 17.59 7.66
CA PHE A 294 12.13 19.04 7.56
C PHE A 294 11.95 19.51 6.10
N HIS A 295 12.60 18.86 5.14
CA HIS A 295 12.46 19.16 3.72
C HIS A 295 11.22 18.51 3.06
N SER A 296 10.40 17.77 3.81
CA SER A 296 9.19 17.16 3.27
C SER A 296 8.16 18.23 2.90
N LYS A 297 7.78 18.28 1.62
CA LYS A 297 6.74 19.19 1.10
C LYS A 297 5.35 18.93 1.72
N ASN A 298 5.16 17.77 2.37
CA ASN A 298 3.92 17.37 3.05
C ASN A 298 4.01 17.49 4.58
N ALA A 299 4.88 18.37 5.09
CA ALA A 299 5.05 18.57 6.54
C ALA A 299 3.85 19.22 7.25
N LEU A 300 2.91 19.79 6.49
CA LEU A 300 1.70 20.40 7.03
C LEU A 300 0.48 19.56 6.63
N PRO A 301 -0.52 19.41 7.54
CA PRO A 301 -1.77 18.78 7.19
C PRO A 301 -2.43 19.56 6.05
N PRO A 302 -3.09 18.87 5.09
CA PRO A 302 -3.87 19.54 4.09
C PRO A 302 -4.96 20.40 4.74
N GLU A 303 -5.29 21.52 4.11
CA GLU A 303 -6.43 22.32 4.50
C GLU A 303 -7.72 21.50 4.41
N GLY A 304 -8.61 21.69 5.39
CA GLY A 304 -9.78 20.83 5.58
C GLY A 304 -10.74 20.83 4.39
N PHE A 305 -10.85 21.94 3.64
CA PHE A 305 -11.74 22.02 2.48
C PHE A 305 -11.28 21.13 1.33
N SER A 306 -9.99 21.14 1.01
CA SER A 306 -9.47 20.31 -0.07
C SER A 306 -9.38 18.86 0.34
N PHE A 307 -9.10 18.59 1.62
CA PHE A 307 -9.21 17.23 2.15
C PHE A 307 -10.63 16.70 1.99
N LEU A 308 -11.64 17.47 2.39
CA LEU A 308 -13.05 17.12 2.23
C LEU A 308 -13.37 16.82 0.76
N PHE A 309 -12.97 17.66 -0.19
CA PHE A 309 -13.24 17.42 -1.62
C PHE A 309 -12.52 16.19 -2.17
N ALA A 310 -11.29 15.93 -1.71
CA ALA A 310 -10.53 14.76 -2.13
C ALA A 310 -11.15 13.44 -1.65
N ILE A 311 -11.78 13.44 -0.47
CA ILE A 311 -12.42 12.25 0.09
C ILE A 311 -13.96 12.25 0.02
N ALA A 312 -14.60 13.33 -0.47
CA ALA A 312 -16.05 13.48 -0.45
C ALA A 312 -16.78 12.33 -1.13
N PRO A 313 -16.35 11.85 -2.31
CA PRO A 313 -16.96 10.67 -2.92
C PRO A 313 -16.89 9.42 -2.03
N GLN A 314 -15.81 9.25 -1.25
CA GLN A 314 -15.59 8.16 -0.30
C GLN A 314 -16.46 8.30 0.95
N LEU A 315 -16.82 9.53 1.35
CA LEU A 315 -17.68 9.80 2.52
C LEU A 315 -19.17 9.58 2.26
N LEU A 316 -19.59 9.50 0.99
CA LEU A 316 -20.98 9.22 0.61
C LEU A 316 -21.33 7.72 0.63
N LEU A 317 -20.38 6.87 1.05
CA LEU A 317 -20.48 5.41 1.15
C LEU A 317 -20.52 4.93 2.59
#